data_AF-I4FT83-F1
#
_entry.id   AF-I4FT83-F1
#
_cell.length_a   1.000
_cell.length_b   1.000
_cell.length_c   1.000
_cell.angle_alpha   90.00
_cell.angle_beta   90.00
_cell.angle_gamma   90.00
#
_symmetry.space_group_name_H-M   'P 1'
#
loop_
_entity.id
_entity.type
_entity.pdbx_description
1 polymer ?
#
loop_
_entity_poly.entity_id
_entity_poly.type
_entity_poly.pdbx_seq_one_letter_code
_entity_poly.pdbx_strand_id
1 'polypeptide(L)'
;MWTFIDLFAGIGGFRIALENLGCQCVFSSEIDPHSQKVYLANYGHLPDNQDIRKLEVKTVPDHDIMCGGFPCQAFSIAGRKHGFEDARGTLFFEVARILHEKKPKAFILENVQGLVHHDRGKTLKTILDILEKDLHYFVPSPQILNARYFGVPQNRPRIFIVGFREDLNIYHFSYPQPTHQETCLKDILEEKEVSVKYYLSNQYLETLFKHRARHENKGNGFGYQIISPDGIANAIVVGGMGKERNLVIDQRLTNFTPVTRIKGEVNKLFVRRMTPREWARLQGFPDSFQIVVSDVQAYKQFGNSVAIPVVEAVAKEVIKTLDLSRDSQENIRVKDLQGRQLDLLSI
;
A
#
# COMPACT_ATOMS: atom_id res chain seq x y z
N MET A 1 -9.55 20.62 7.54
CA MET A 1 -8.60 19.50 7.70
C MET A 1 -9.40 18.21 7.60
N TRP A 2 -9.00 17.28 6.72
CA TRP A 2 -9.70 16.01 6.54
C TRP A 2 -9.21 14.97 7.56
N THR A 3 -10.12 14.14 8.06
CA THR A 3 -9.80 13.02 8.96
C THR A 3 -9.85 11.69 8.22
N PHE A 4 -9.04 10.72 8.62
CA PHE A 4 -9.04 9.41 8.00
C PHE A 4 -8.78 8.26 8.97
N ILE A 5 -9.14 7.06 8.53
CA ILE A 5 -8.77 5.81 9.21
C ILE A 5 -7.88 4.93 8.32
N ASP A 6 -7.03 4.13 8.95
CA ASP A 6 -6.06 3.26 8.29
C ASP A 6 -6.32 1.79 8.65
N LEU A 7 -7.10 1.08 7.83
CA LEU A 7 -7.41 -0.33 8.01
C LEU A 7 -6.32 -1.22 7.41
N PHE A 8 -5.98 -2.32 8.08
CA PHE A 8 -4.85 -3.18 7.69
C PHE A 8 -3.55 -2.36 7.61
N ALA A 9 -3.33 -1.53 8.63
CA ALA A 9 -2.38 -0.43 8.59
C ALA A 9 -0.93 -0.87 8.32
N GLY A 10 -0.58 -2.11 8.68
CA GLY A 10 0.77 -2.62 8.63
C GLY A 10 1.70 -1.69 9.38
N ILE A 11 2.61 -1.06 8.63
CA ILE A 11 3.59 -0.11 9.16
C ILE A 11 3.29 1.36 8.81
N GLY A 12 2.05 1.67 8.40
CA GLY A 12 1.56 3.04 8.23
C GLY A 12 1.88 3.71 6.89
N GLY A 13 1.94 2.93 5.80
CA GLY A 13 2.19 3.50 4.46
C GLY A 13 1.09 4.45 3.99
N PHE A 14 -0.19 4.11 4.20
CA PHE A 14 -1.31 5.03 3.96
C PHE A 14 -1.24 6.24 4.87
N ARG A 15 -0.93 6.01 6.15
CA ARG A 15 -0.81 7.09 7.12
C ARG A 15 0.18 8.16 6.72
N ILE A 16 1.42 7.79 6.36
CA ILE A 16 2.43 8.77 5.92
C ILE A 16 1.92 9.55 4.71
N ALA A 17 1.37 8.85 3.71
CA ALA A 17 0.86 9.48 2.50
C ALA A 17 -0.22 10.53 2.78
N LEU A 18 -1.17 10.23 3.67
CA LEU A 18 -2.26 11.17 3.99
C LEU A 18 -1.82 12.27 4.98
N GLU A 19 -0.96 11.98 5.95
CA GLU A 19 -0.43 13.00 6.88
C GLU A 19 0.46 14.01 6.15
N ASN A 20 1.22 13.60 5.12
CA ASN A 20 1.98 14.50 4.25
C ASN A 20 1.08 15.53 3.53
N LEU A 21 -0.19 15.18 3.31
CA LEU A 21 -1.21 16.06 2.70
C LEU A 21 -2.02 16.84 3.73
N GLY A 22 -1.62 16.80 5.01
CA GLY A 22 -2.25 17.53 6.10
C GLY A 22 -3.53 16.87 6.64
N CYS A 23 -3.79 15.59 6.31
CA CYS A 23 -4.89 14.85 6.92
C CYS A 23 -4.52 14.31 8.30
N GLN A 24 -5.53 14.09 9.16
CA GLN A 24 -5.34 13.54 10.50
C GLN A 24 -5.81 12.09 10.57
N CYS A 25 -4.93 11.18 10.98
CA CYS A 25 -5.30 9.79 11.29
C CYS A 25 -6.05 9.74 12.63
N VAL A 26 -7.30 9.28 12.63
CA VAL A 26 -8.13 9.18 13.84
C VAL A 26 -8.33 7.74 14.32
N PHE A 27 -8.01 6.74 13.49
CA PHE A 27 -8.06 5.33 13.86
C PHE A 27 -7.18 4.49 12.94
N SER A 28 -6.58 3.43 13.49
CA SER A 28 -5.83 2.44 12.72
C SER A 28 -6.10 1.03 13.27
N SER A 29 -6.08 0.03 12.38
CA SER A 29 -6.31 -1.38 12.75
C SER A 29 -5.23 -2.28 12.16
N GLU A 30 -4.54 -3.06 13.01
CA GLU A 30 -3.46 -3.95 12.62
C GLU A 30 -3.30 -5.12 13.60
N ILE A 31 -3.40 -6.36 13.11
CA ILE A 31 -3.37 -7.58 13.94
C ILE A 31 -1.96 -8.12 14.20
N ASP A 32 -0.98 -7.83 13.33
CA ASP A 32 0.39 -8.34 13.45
C ASP A 32 1.16 -7.57 14.55
N PRO A 33 1.60 -8.27 15.62
CA PRO A 33 2.25 -7.62 16.77
C PRO A 33 3.61 -7.00 16.42
N HIS A 34 4.30 -7.47 15.37
CA HIS A 34 5.55 -6.84 14.93
C HIS A 34 5.27 -5.54 14.18
N SER A 35 4.22 -5.49 13.38
CA SER A 35 3.73 -4.28 12.74
C SER A 35 3.28 -3.25 13.78
N GLN A 36 2.49 -3.66 14.78
CA GLN A 36 2.09 -2.81 15.92
C GLN A 36 3.29 -2.17 16.63
N LYS A 37 4.37 -2.94 16.85
CA LYS A 37 5.60 -2.42 17.48
C LYS A 37 6.25 -1.31 16.64
N VAL A 38 6.34 -1.50 15.32
CA VAL A 38 6.90 -0.49 14.41
C VAL A 38 5.98 0.73 14.33
N TYR A 39 4.68 0.51 14.29
CA TYR A 39 3.66 1.56 14.29
C TYR A 39 3.79 2.45 15.54
N LEU A 40 3.85 1.85 16.73
CA LEU A 40 4.05 2.58 17.98
C LEU A 40 5.33 3.41 17.98
N ALA A 41 6.45 2.85 17.50
CA ALA A 41 7.74 3.54 17.48
C ALA A 41 7.77 4.78 16.57
N ASN A 42 6.96 4.78 15.51
CA ASN A 42 6.93 5.87 14.52
C ASN A 42 5.84 6.89 14.78
N TYR A 43 4.73 6.49 15.41
CA TYR A 43 3.53 7.32 15.52
C TYR A 43 3.06 7.59 16.94
N GLY A 44 3.72 7.02 17.95
CA GLY A 44 3.46 7.27 19.37
C GLY A 44 2.18 6.64 19.93
N HIS A 45 1.46 5.83 19.13
CA HIS A 45 0.30 5.07 19.61
C HIS A 45 0.21 3.70 18.93
N LEU A 46 -0.47 2.78 19.60
CA LEU A 46 -0.77 1.47 19.06
C LEU A 46 -2.04 1.54 18.18
N PRO A 47 -2.06 0.84 17.03
CA PRO A 47 -3.31 0.61 16.32
C PRO A 47 -4.21 -0.34 17.15
N ASP A 48 -5.50 -0.36 16.85
CA ASP A 48 -6.40 -1.38 17.37
C ASP A 48 -5.89 -2.76 16.89
N ASN A 49 -5.63 -3.63 17.86
CA ASN A 49 -4.98 -4.92 17.63
C ASN A 49 -5.99 -6.08 17.50
N GLN A 50 -7.28 -5.78 17.54
CA GLN A 50 -8.30 -6.80 17.42
C GLN A 50 -8.32 -7.34 16.00
N ASP A 51 -8.72 -8.59 15.89
CA ASP A 51 -9.12 -9.13 14.61
C ASP A 51 -10.29 -8.28 14.09
N ILE A 52 -10.13 -7.64 12.92
CA ILE A 52 -11.13 -6.72 12.37
C ILE A 52 -12.52 -7.37 12.24
N ARG A 53 -12.59 -8.70 12.08
CA ARG A 53 -13.84 -9.50 12.08
C ARG A 53 -14.62 -9.45 13.40
N LYS A 54 -13.94 -9.10 14.49
CA LYS A 54 -14.48 -8.97 15.85
C LYS A 54 -14.59 -7.52 16.30
N LEU A 55 -14.09 -6.57 15.50
CA LEU A 55 -14.13 -5.15 15.80
C LEU A 55 -15.58 -4.65 15.84
N GLU A 56 -15.96 -4.05 16.96
CA GLU A 56 -17.25 -3.36 17.09
C GLU A 56 -17.20 -2.04 16.30
N VAL A 57 -17.96 -1.94 15.20
CA VAL A 57 -17.85 -0.77 14.30
C VAL A 57 -18.17 0.55 15.00
N LYS A 58 -19.03 0.52 16.02
CA LYS A 58 -19.42 1.71 16.79
C LYS A 58 -18.24 2.35 17.53
N THR A 59 -17.19 1.58 17.83
CA THR A 59 -15.97 2.11 18.48
C THR A 59 -15.04 2.79 17.48
N VAL A 60 -15.25 2.59 16.17
CA VAL A 60 -14.49 3.30 15.12
C VAL A 60 -14.99 4.75 15.07
N PRO A 61 -14.12 5.75 15.25
CA PRO A 61 -14.50 7.17 15.16
C PRO A 61 -15.11 7.54 13.81
N ASP A 62 -15.91 8.60 13.80
CA ASP A 62 -16.31 9.26 12.56
C ASP A 62 -15.08 9.79 11.83
N HIS A 63 -15.10 9.69 10.50
CA HIS A 63 -13.97 10.05 9.66
C HIS A 63 -14.44 10.44 8.26
N ASP A 64 -13.63 11.22 7.55
CA ASP A 64 -13.94 11.64 6.19
C ASP A 64 -13.48 10.62 5.14
N ILE A 65 -12.31 10.00 5.34
CA ILE A 65 -11.69 9.10 4.36
C ILE A 65 -11.36 7.75 5.01
N MET A 66 -11.75 6.64 4.40
CA MET A 66 -11.31 5.30 4.81
C MET A 66 -10.21 4.78 3.88
N CYS A 67 -9.08 4.39 4.44
CA CYS A 67 -7.99 3.75 3.70
C CYS A 67 -7.87 2.26 4.07
N GLY A 68 -7.47 1.43 3.10
CA GLY A 68 -7.12 0.04 3.41
C GLY A 68 -6.50 -0.77 2.28
N GLY A 69 -5.36 -1.40 2.57
CA GLY A 69 -4.71 -2.41 1.70
C GLY A 69 -5.09 -3.82 2.15
N PHE A 70 -6.28 -4.29 1.75
CA PHE A 70 -6.80 -5.56 2.26
C PHE A 70 -6.18 -6.78 1.56
N PRO A 71 -5.94 -7.90 2.25
CA PRO A 71 -5.40 -9.12 1.63
C PRO A 71 -6.28 -9.66 0.49
N CYS A 72 -5.66 -10.02 -0.64
CA CYS A 72 -6.35 -10.63 -1.78
C CYS A 72 -6.79 -12.06 -1.45
N GLN A 73 -8.10 -12.29 -1.29
CA GLN A 73 -8.69 -13.60 -1.04
C GLN A 73 -9.81 -13.90 -2.06
N ALA A 74 -10.02 -15.17 -2.38
CA ALA A 74 -11.15 -15.59 -3.19
C ALA A 74 -12.46 -15.50 -2.40
N PHE A 75 -13.51 -14.95 -3.02
CA PHE A 75 -14.86 -15.04 -2.47
C PHE A 75 -15.41 -16.45 -2.71
N SER A 76 -15.73 -17.18 -1.64
CA SER A 76 -16.56 -18.39 -1.77
C SER A 76 -17.99 -17.96 -2.05
N ILE A 77 -18.46 -18.14 -3.28
CA ILE A 77 -19.84 -17.87 -3.73
C ILE A 77 -20.77 -18.98 -3.19
N ALA A 78 -20.90 -19.11 -1.87
CA ALA A 78 -21.91 -19.95 -1.24
C ALA A 78 -22.99 -19.01 -0.68
N GLY A 79 -24.08 -18.81 -1.43
CA GLY A 79 -25.21 -17.98 -1.01
C GLY A 79 -25.57 -16.88 -2.01
N ARG A 80 -26.02 -17.26 -3.23
CA ARG A 80 -26.88 -16.34 -3.98
C ARG A 80 -28.23 -16.33 -3.27
N LYS A 81 -28.57 -15.27 -2.53
CA LYS A 81 -29.91 -14.62 -2.60
C LYS A 81 -30.13 -13.34 -1.76
N HIS A 82 -29.35 -12.98 -0.74
CA HIS A 82 -29.71 -11.82 0.11
C HIS A 82 -28.55 -10.89 0.50
N GLY A 83 -28.27 -9.88 -0.35
CA GLY A 83 -27.50 -8.67 0.02
C GLY A 83 -26.10 -8.87 0.63
N PHE A 84 -25.56 -7.78 1.18
CA PHE A 84 -24.29 -7.73 1.91
C PHE A 84 -24.27 -8.64 3.15
N GLU A 85 -25.44 -8.99 3.70
CA GLU A 85 -25.57 -9.73 4.97
C GLU A 85 -25.24 -11.23 4.87
N ASP A 86 -25.34 -11.84 3.68
CA ASP A 86 -25.20 -13.30 3.50
C ASP A 86 -23.78 -13.75 3.12
N ALA A 87 -22.90 -12.81 2.77
CA ALA A 87 -21.58 -13.10 2.23
C ALA A 87 -20.49 -13.11 3.31
N ARG A 88 -20.34 -14.23 4.02
CA ARG A 88 -19.37 -14.39 5.12
C ARG A 88 -18.00 -14.86 4.63
N GLY A 89 -16.92 -14.25 5.12
CA GLY A 89 -15.63 -14.93 5.27
C GLY A 89 -14.37 -14.29 4.67
N THR A 90 -14.46 -13.18 3.93
CA THR A 90 -13.28 -12.46 3.41
C THR A 90 -13.11 -11.09 4.06
N LEU A 91 -11.86 -10.61 4.13
CA LEU A 91 -11.54 -9.32 4.77
C LEU A 91 -12.12 -8.10 4.03
N PHE A 92 -12.50 -8.24 2.76
CA PHE A 92 -13.23 -7.18 2.04
C PHE A 92 -14.62 -6.92 2.65
N PHE A 93 -15.33 -7.96 3.11
CA PHE A 93 -16.63 -7.74 3.75
C PHE A 93 -16.51 -6.96 5.04
N GLU A 94 -15.39 -7.08 5.76
CA GLU A 94 -15.14 -6.26 6.95
C GLU A 94 -14.93 -4.79 6.57
N VAL A 95 -14.26 -4.51 5.45
CA VAL A 95 -14.19 -3.14 4.90
C VAL A 95 -15.58 -2.62 4.58
N ALA A 96 -16.37 -3.39 3.83
CA ALA A 96 -17.73 -3.01 3.45
C ALA A 96 -18.67 -2.83 4.67
N ARG A 97 -18.49 -3.63 5.73
CA ARG A 97 -19.22 -3.50 7.00
C ARG A 97 -18.96 -2.15 7.66
N ILE A 98 -17.70 -1.73 7.70
CA ILE A 98 -17.31 -0.45 8.30
C ILE A 98 -17.76 0.70 7.39
N LEU A 99 -17.64 0.57 6.06
CA LEU A 99 -18.15 1.56 5.11
C LEU A 99 -19.66 1.78 5.27
N HIS A 100 -20.43 0.69 5.42
CA HIS A 100 -21.88 0.76 5.59
C HIS A 100 -22.31 1.54 6.83
N GLU A 101 -21.65 1.28 7.97
CA GLU A 101 -22.00 1.92 9.25
C GLU A 101 -21.44 3.35 9.33
N LYS A 102 -20.16 3.54 8.99
CA LYS A 102 -19.45 4.83 9.19
C LYS A 102 -19.67 5.82 8.05
N LYS A 103 -20.04 5.34 6.86
CA LYS A 103 -20.37 6.13 5.67
C LYS A 103 -19.38 7.29 5.43
N PRO A 104 -18.06 7.04 5.36
CA PRO A 104 -17.09 8.12 5.08
C PRO A 104 -17.38 8.80 3.75
N LYS A 105 -16.92 10.04 3.59
CA LYS A 105 -17.09 10.82 2.35
C LYS A 105 -16.38 10.17 1.16
N ALA A 106 -15.23 9.56 1.41
CA ALA A 106 -14.49 8.80 0.40
C ALA A 106 -13.80 7.57 0.98
N PHE A 107 -13.35 6.69 0.10
CA PHE A 107 -12.43 5.61 0.46
C PHE A 107 -11.32 5.45 -0.57
N ILE A 108 -10.19 4.87 -0.13
CA ILE A 108 -9.05 4.50 -0.96
C ILE A 108 -8.65 3.07 -0.59
N LEU A 109 -8.94 2.12 -1.48
CA LEU A 109 -8.55 0.72 -1.32
C LEU A 109 -7.43 0.36 -2.29
N GLU A 110 -6.48 -0.43 -1.81
CA GLU A 110 -5.37 -0.95 -2.61
C GLU A 110 -5.39 -2.48 -2.65
N ASN A 111 -5.00 -3.04 -3.79
CA ASN A 111 -4.77 -4.47 -3.91
C ASN A 111 -3.74 -4.82 -5.00
N VAL A 112 -3.36 -6.10 -5.10
CA VAL A 112 -2.48 -6.62 -6.15
C VAL A 112 -3.14 -6.51 -7.54
N GLN A 113 -2.34 -6.24 -8.58
CA GLN A 113 -2.83 -6.17 -9.96
C GLN A 113 -3.59 -7.44 -10.43
N GLY A 114 -3.30 -8.59 -9.81
CA GLY A 114 -3.93 -9.86 -10.13
C GLY A 114 -5.43 -9.88 -9.84
N LEU A 115 -5.94 -8.96 -9.00
CA LEU A 115 -7.36 -8.86 -8.64
C LEU A 115 -8.26 -8.69 -9.89
N VAL A 116 -7.78 -8.01 -10.93
CA VAL A 116 -8.51 -7.79 -12.19
C VAL A 116 -8.92 -9.11 -12.86
N HIS A 117 -8.07 -10.12 -12.79
CA HIS A 117 -8.28 -11.41 -13.45
C HIS A 117 -8.65 -12.52 -12.45
N HIS A 118 -8.70 -12.20 -11.15
CA HIS A 118 -8.95 -13.16 -10.10
C HIS A 118 -10.37 -13.76 -10.24
N ASP A 119 -10.47 -15.08 -10.14
CA ASP A 119 -11.70 -15.85 -10.43
C ASP A 119 -12.39 -15.41 -11.74
N ARG A 120 -11.59 -15.27 -12.81
CA ARG A 120 -12.06 -14.81 -14.13
C ARG A 120 -12.75 -13.44 -14.08
N GLY A 121 -12.29 -12.55 -13.20
CA GLY A 121 -12.80 -11.19 -13.01
C GLY A 121 -14.02 -11.09 -12.09
N LYS A 122 -14.57 -12.21 -11.59
CA LYS A 122 -15.74 -12.20 -10.72
C LYS A 122 -15.49 -11.49 -9.40
N THR A 123 -14.29 -11.66 -8.83
CA THR A 123 -13.93 -11.08 -7.53
C THR A 123 -13.98 -9.55 -7.56
N LEU A 124 -13.33 -8.93 -8.55
CA LEU A 124 -13.39 -7.47 -8.71
C LEU A 124 -14.81 -7.00 -9.00
N LYS A 125 -15.55 -7.71 -9.85
CA LYS A 125 -16.96 -7.37 -10.13
C LYS A 125 -17.83 -7.37 -8.87
N THR A 126 -17.70 -8.41 -8.02
CA THR A 126 -18.44 -8.47 -6.75
C THR A 126 -18.07 -7.33 -5.81
N ILE A 127 -16.79 -6.97 -5.73
CA ILE A 127 -16.34 -5.80 -4.95
C ILE A 127 -17.02 -4.52 -5.45
N LEU A 128 -17.00 -4.27 -6.76
CA LEU A 128 -17.61 -3.07 -7.35
C LEU A 128 -19.14 -3.07 -7.17
N ASP A 129 -19.80 -4.21 -7.40
CA ASP A 129 -21.24 -4.35 -7.19
C ASP A 129 -21.63 -3.99 -5.74
N ILE A 130 -20.88 -4.45 -4.74
CA ILE A 130 -21.15 -4.11 -3.32
C ILE A 130 -20.94 -2.61 -3.07
N LEU A 131 -19.82 -2.04 -3.52
CA LEU A 131 -19.50 -0.63 -3.28
C LEU A 131 -20.52 0.32 -3.95
N GLU A 132 -20.94 0.00 -5.17
CA GLU A 132 -21.85 0.85 -5.96
C GLU A 132 -23.32 0.61 -5.61
N LYS A 133 -23.76 -0.65 -5.57
CA LYS A 133 -25.19 -0.99 -5.50
C LYS A 133 -25.70 -1.16 -4.08
N ASP A 134 -24.88 -1.72 -3.20
CA ASP A 134 -25.29 -2.00 -1.81
C ASP A 134 -24.89 -0.88 -0.86
N LEU A 135 -23.76 -0.20 -1.12
CA LEU A 135 -23.23 0.86 -0.28
C LEU A 135 -23.44 2.28 -0.83
N HIS A 136 -23.92 2.41 -2.07
CA HIS A 136 -24.25 3.70 -2.70
C HIS A 136 -23.07 4.68 -2.76
N TYR A 137 -21.92 4.20 -3.23
CA TYR A 137 -20.77 5.03 -3.59
C TYR A 137 -20.65 5.16 -5.11
N PHE A 138 -20.30 6.36 -5.58
CA PHE A 138 -19.75 6.52 -6.92
C PHE A 138 -18.33 5.96 -6.94
N VAL A 139 -18.10 4.91 -7.73
CA VAL A 139 -16.79 4.26 -7.88
C VAL A 139 -16.30 4.42 -9.33
N PRO A 140 -15.38 5.38 -9.61
CA PRO A 140 -14.73 5.45 -10.91
C PRO A 140 -13.98 4.14 -11.22
N SER A 141 -13.93 3.76 -12.51
CA SER A 141 -13.21 2.58 -12.98
C SER A 141 -11.83 2.44 -12.32
N PRO A 142 -11.57 1.35 -11.57
CA PRO A 142 -10.28 1.13 -10.91
C PRO A 142 -9.10 1.20 -11.86
N GLN A 143 -7.98 1.75 -11.39
CA GLN A 143 -6.76 1.93 -12.19
C GLN A 143 -5.59 1.14 -11.61
N ILE A 144 -4.76 0.57 -12.50
CA ILE A 144 -3.48 -0.02 -12.11
C ILE A 144 -2.41 1.07 -12.19
N LEU A 145 -1.85 1.44 -11.05
CA LEU A 145 -0.75 2.40 -10.95
C LEU A 145 0.53 1.66 -10.59
N ASN A 146 1.63 2.04 -11.24
CA ASN A 146 2.93 1.41 -11.04
C ASN A 146 3.89 2.38 -10.39
N ALA A 147 4.43 2.00 -9.23
CA ALA A 147 5.30 2.85 -8.41
C ALA A 147 6.50 3.46 -9.17
N ARG A 148 7.01 2.77 -10.20
CA ARG A 148 8.08 3.28 -11.08
C ARG A 148 7.79 4.62 -11.74
N TYR A 149 6.54 5.04 -11.81
CA TYR A 149 6.12 6.28 -12.45
C TYR A 149 5.77 7.39 -11.44
N PHE A 150 5.98 7.12 -10.14
CA PHE A 150 5.67 8.02 -9.03
C PHE A 150 6.88 8.21 -8.11
N GLY A 151 8.09 8.27 -8.68
CA GLY A 151 9.30 8.60 -7.90
C GLY A 151 9.87 7.47 -7.03
N VAL A 152 9.53 6.21 -7.32
CA VAL A 152 10.13 5.05 -6.65
C VAL A 152 10.75 4.11 -7.70
N PRO A 153 12.02 3.69 -7.59
CA PRO A 153 12.67 2.87 -8.60
C PRO A 153 12.27 1.38 -8.52
N GLN A 154 10.96 1.09 -8.55
CA GLN A 154 10.41 -0.26 -8.43
C GLN A 154 9.24 -0.51 -9.38
N ASN A 155 9.31 -1.61 -10.12
CA ASN A 155 8.18 -2.15 -10.85
C ASN A 155 7.18 -2.83 -9.87
N ARG A 156 6.22 -2.05 -9.36
CA ARG A 156 5.18 -2.50 -8.41
C ARG A 156 3.80 -1.99 -8.88
N PRO A 157 3.18 -2.66 -9.86
CA PRO A 157 1.80 -2.39 -10.26
C PRO A 157 0.82 -2.86 -9.18
N ARG A 158 -0.11 -1.97 -8.82
CA ARG A 158 -1.21 -2.20 -7.86
C ARG A 158 -2.49 -1.58 -8.38
N ILE A 159 -3.61 -2.23 -8.11
CA ILE A 159 -4.93 -1.70 -8.42
C ILE A 159 -5.38 -0.80 -7.27
N PHE A 160 -5.88 0.37 -7.62
CA PHE A 160 -6.50 1.31 -6.70
C PHE A 160 -8.00 1.39 -6.99
N ILE A 161 -8.81 1.31 -5.94
CA ILE A 161 -10.26 1.45 -5.98
C ILE A 161 -10.60 2.63 -5.08
N VAL A 162 -11.04 3.72 -5.69
CA VAL A 162 -11.47 4.94 -5.01
C VAL A 162 -12.99 5.04 -5.14
N GLY A 163 -13.66 5.54 -4.11
CA GLY A 163 -15.08 5.83 -4.21
C GLY A 163 -15.48 7.03 -3.36
N PHE A 164 -16.58 7.66 -3.75
CA PHE A 164 -17.14 8.86 -3.14
C PHE A 164 -18.60 8.63 -2.78
N ARG A 165 -19.02 9.10 -1.62
CA ARG A 165 -20.41 8.93 -1.16
C ARG A 165 -21.36 9.69 -2.10
N GLU A 166 -22.47 9.06 -2.49
CA GLU A 166 -23.34 9.57 -3.56
C GLU A 166 -23.95 10.95 -3.27
N ASP A 167 -24.22 11.28 -2.01
CA ASP A 167 -24.76 12.59 -1.56
C ASP A 167 -23.80 13.77 -1.78
N LEU A 168 -22.53 13.50 -2.12
CA LEU A 168 -21.54 14.53 -2.45
C LEU A 168 -21.69 15.04 -3.89
N ASN A 169 -22.56 14.43 -4.70
CA ASN A 169 -22.78 14.76 -6.12
C ASN A 169 -21.48 14.77 -6.94
N ILE A 170 -20.56 13.85 -6.62
CA ILE A 170 -19.32 13.63 -7.36
C ILE A 170 -19.59 12.54 -8.39
N TYR A 171 -19.48 12.89 -9.68
CA TYR A 171 -19.68 11.95 -10.80
C TYR A 171 -18.45 11.83 -11.69
N HIS A 172 -17.39 12.57 -11.38
CA HIS A 172 -16.14 12.57 -12.12
C HIS A 172 -14.96 12.56 -11.15
N PHE A 173 -14.04 11.64 -11.41
CA PHE A 173 -12.75 11.52 -10.74
C PHE A 173 -11.73 11.06 -11.76
N SER A 174 -10.51 11.58 -11.67
CA SER A 174 -9.38 11.12 -12.48
C SER A 174 -8.26 10.71 -11.56
N TYR A 175 -7.75 9.50 -11.77
CA TYR A 175 -6.57 9.02 -11.07
C TYR A 175 -5.34 9.87 -11.47
N PRO A 176 -4.33 9.96 -10.57
CA PRO A 176 -3.16 10.79 -10.83
C PRO A 176 -2.41 10.32 -12.07
N GLN A 177 -1.92 11.29 -12.84
CA GLN A 177 -1.04 11.00 -13.95
C GLN A 177 0.36 10.64 -13.44
N PRO A 178 1.07 9.73 -14.13
CA PRO A 178 2.50 9.51 -13.95
C PRO A 178 3.29 10.82 -13.82
N THR A 179 4.11 10.92 -12.79
CA THR A 179 5.04 12.06 -12.64
C THR A 179 6.20 11.98 -13.62
N HIS A 180 6.51 10.76 -14.11
CA HIS A 180 7.67 10.45 -14.95
C HIS A 180 9.02 10.92 -14.36
N GLN A 181 9.09 11.15 -13.05
CA GLN A 181 10.34 11.44 -12.38
C GLN A 181 11.28 10.24 -12.54
N GLU A 182 12.42 10.47 -13.18
CA GLU A 182 13.45 9.45 -13.32
C GLU A 182 14.01 9.12 -11.93
N THR A 183 13.92 7.85 -11.57
CA THR A 183 14.51 7.29 -10.36
C THR A 183 15.15 5.97 -10.70
N CYS A 184 16.20 5.63 -9.99
CA CYS A 184 16.94 4.40 -10.18
C CYS A 184 17.44 3.84 -8.85
N LEU A 185 17.93 2.60 -8.89
CA LEU A 185 18.26 1.87 -7.68
C LEU A 185 19.31 2.58 -6.83
N LYS A 186 20.31 3.23 -7.43
CA LYS A 186 21.37 3.97 -6.71
C LYS A 186 20.81 5.06 -5.79
N ASP A 187 19.66 5.64 -6.13
CA ASP A 187 19.03 6.71 -5.34
C ASP A 187 18.52 6.21 -3.98
N ILE A 188 18.33 4.88 -3.82
CA ILE A 188 17.84 4.27 -2.59
C ILE A 188 18.88 3.43 -1.84
N LEU A 189 20.07 3.22 -2.42
CA LEU A 189 21.13 2.44 -1.78
C LEU A 189 21.78 3.21 -0.63
N GLU A 190 22.34 2.49 0.35
CA GLU A 190 23.14 3.11 1.40
C GLU A 190 24.38 3.77 0.80
N GLU A 191 24.74 4.95 1.30
CA GLU A 191 25.94 5.70 0.86
C GLU A 191 27.23 5.17 1.47
N LYS A 192 27.14 4.54 2.65
CA LYS A 192 28.28 4.00 3.41
C LYS A 192 28.35 2.48 3.32
N GLU A 193 29.52 1.93 3.68
CA GLU A 193 29.71 0.49 3.81
C GLU A 193 28.65 -0.11 4.75
N VAL A 194 27.97 -1.16 4.29
CA VAL A 194 26.96 -1.87 5.07
C VAL A 194 27.57 -3.09 5.75
N SER A 195 26.93 -3.56 6.82
CA SER A 195 27.38 -4.76 7.53
C SER A 195 27.52 -5.97 6.59
N VAL A 196 28.63 -6.69 6.75
CA VAL A 196 28.95 -7.94 6.05
C VAL A 196 27.81 -8.98 6.10
N LYS A 197 26.90 -8.92 7.09
CA LYS A 197 25.73 -9.81 7.19
C LYS A 197 24.78 -9.74 5.99
N TYR A 198 24.82 -8.65 5.21
CA TYR A 198 23.99 -8.50 4.01
C TYR A 198 24.60 -9.15 2.77
N TYR A 199 25.91 -9.40 2.78
CA TYR A 199 26.62 -10.06 1.69
C TYR A 199 26.34 -11.56 1.72
N LEU A 200 26.15 -12.13 0.54
CA LEU A 200 25.84 -13.56 0.41
C LEU A 200 27.10 -14.41 0.66
N SER A 201 26.94 -15.61 1.23
CA SER A 201 28.03 -16.59 1.25
C SER A 201 28.25 -17.17 -0.15
N ASN A 202 29.47 -17.62 -0.48
CA ASN A 202 29.77 -18.35 -1.72
C ASN A 202 28.82 -19.53 -1.93
N GLN A 203 28.59 -20.34 -0.89
CA GLN A 203 27.70 -21.51 -0.96
C GLN A 203 26.27 -21.15 -1.38
N TYR A 204 25.75 -20.06 -0.84
CA TYR A 204 24.40 -19.60 -1.19
C TYR A 204 24.35 -19.02 -2.61
N LEU A 205 25.37 -18.25 -3.05
CA LEU A 205 25.45 -17.80 -4.43
C LEU A 205 25.50 -18.96 -5.43
N GLU A 206 26.31 -19.98 -5.16
CA GLU A 206 26.36 -21.19 -5.99
C GLU A 206 24.98 -21.86 -6.10
N THR A 207 24.22 -21.87 -4.99
CA THR A 207 22.86 -22.40 -4.99
C THR A 207 21.94 -21.60 -5.91
N LEU A 208 22.05 -20.26 -5.90
CA LEU A 208 21.30 -19.38 -6.80
C LEU A 208 21.70 -19.57 -8.27
N PHE A 209 23.01 -19.71 -8.55
CA PHE A 209 23.52 -19.96 -9.90
C PHE A 209 23.01 -21.30 -10.44
N LYS A 210 23.12 -22.38 -9.66
CA LYS A 210 22.60 -23.71 -10.00
C LYS A 210 21.08 -23.69 -10.19
N HIS A 211 20.35 -22.95 -9.35
CA HIS A 211 18.90 -22.81 -9.48
C HIS A 211 18.52 -22.13 -10.79
N ARG A 212 19.15 -21.00 -11.13
CA ARG A 212 18.89 -20.27 -12.38
C ARG A 212 19.18 -21.13 -13.62
N ALA A 213 20.34 -21.79 -13.66
CA ALA A 213 20.70 -22.68 -14.76
C ALA A 213 19.67 -23.81 -14.98
N ARG A 214 19.13 -24.38 -13.89
CA ARG A 214 18.06 -25.40 -13.98
C ARG A 214 16.76 -24.88 -14.58
N HIS A 215 16.43 -23.60 -14.37
CA HIS A 215 15.22 -22.99 -14.93
C HIS A 215 15.41 -22.54 -16.37
N GLU A 216 16.58 -22.00 -16.71
CA GLU A 216 16.93 -21.63 -18.09
C GLU A 216 16.89 -22.86 -19.02
N ASN A 217 17.40 -24.01 -18.56
CA ASN A 217 17.31 -25.29 -19.29
C ASN A 217 15.87 -25.77 -19.51
N LYS A 218 14.89 -25.27 -18.75
CA LYS A 218 13.47 -25.59 -18.89
C LYS A 218 12.71 -24.51 -19.70
N GLY A 219 13.42 -23.57 -20.32
CA GLY A 219 12.83 -22.45 -21.07
C GLY A 219 12.22 -21.36 -20.18
N ASN A 220 12.53 -21.34 -18.88
CA ASN A 220 11.98 -20.37 -17.93
C ASN A 220 13.07 -19.41 -17.43
N GLY A 221 12.80 -18.10 -17.45
CA GLY A 221 13.72 -17.06 -16.93
C GLY A 221 13.68 -16.87 -15.40
N PHE A 222 13.36 -17.93 -14.64
CA PHE A 222 13.11 -17.83 -13.21
C PHE A 222 14.39 -18.04 -12.38
N GLY A 223 14.64 -17.18 -11.39
CA GLY A 223 15.84 -17.26 -10.55
C GLY A 223 16.23 -15.91 -9.95
N TYR A 224 17.45 -15.85 -9.42
CA TYR A 224 18.01 -14.62 -8.86
C TYR A 224 18.26 -13.56 -9.95
N GLN A 225 18.25 -12.30 -9.55
CA GLN A 225 18.65 -11.18 -10.41
C GLN A 225 19.49 -10.20 -9.60
N ILE A 226 20.58 -9.75 -10.23
CA ILE A 226 21.39 -8.63 -9.76
C ILE A 226 20.97 -7.42 -10.58
N ILE A 227 20.47 -6.38 -9.91
CA ILE A 227 19.94 -5.18 -10.55
C ILE A 227 21.07 -4.16 -10.66
N SER A 228 21.19 -3.54 -11.85
CA SER A 228 22.14 -2.45 -12.08
C SER A 228 21.81 -1.25 -11.17
N PRO A 229 22.81 -0.47 -10.70
CA PRO A 229 22.57 0.78 -9.97
C PRO A 229 21.64 1.76 -10.72
N ASP A 230 21.73 1.84 -12.04
CA ASP A 230 20.85 2.68 -12.87
C ASP A 230 19.52 1.97 -13.23
N GLY A 231 19.30 0.77 -12.69
CA GLY A 231 18.14 -0.07 -12.98
C GLY A 231 16.92 0.23 -12.10
N ILE A 232 15.86 -0.53 -12.37
CA ILE A 232 14.60 -0.53 -11.62
C ILE A 232 14.46 -1.87 -10.91
N ALA A 233 14.15 -1.84 -9.62
CA ALA A 233 13.90 -3.05 -8.84
C ALA A 233 12.63 -3.77 -9.31
N ASN A 234 12.62 -5.09 -9.15
CA ASN A 234 11.41 -5.89 -9.23
C ASN A 234 10.53 -5.65 -8.00
N ALA A 235 9.24 -5.97 -8.11
CA ALA A 235 8.32 -5.97 -6.97
C ALA A 235 8.89 -6.79 -5.79
N ILE A 236 9.03 -6.17 -4.63
CA ILE A 236 9.32 -6.88 -3.40
C ILE A 236 8.08 -7.65 -2.93
N VAL A 237 8.28 -8.92 -2.58
CA VAL A 237 7.25 -9.84 -2.10
C VAL A 237 7.72 -10.54 -0.83
N VAL A 238 6.77 -10.96 0.00
CA VAL A 238 7.06 -11.78 1.19
C VAL A 238 7.49 -13.18 0.74
N GLY A 239 8.80 -13.46 0.85
CA GLY A 239 9.39 -14.75 0.48
C GLY A 239 10.76 -14.62 -0.19
N GLY A 240 11.37 -15.75 -0.55
CA GLY A 240 12.71 -15.80 -1.17
C GLY A 240 12.80 -15.04 -2.50
N MET A 241 11.74 -15.14 -3.33
CA MET A 241 11.66 -14.49 -4.64
C MET A 241 11.82 -12.97 -4.59
N GLY A 242 11.36 -12.30 -3.54
CA GLY A 242 11.46 -10.84 -3.43
C GLY A 242 12.90 -10.36 -3.18
N LYS A 243 13.66 -11.12 -2.37
CA LYS A 243 15.04 -10.76 -1.99
C LYS A 243 16.05 -11.14 -3.05
N GLU A 244 15.95 -12.34 -3.60
CA GLU A 244 16.93 -12.89 -4.54
C GLU A 244 16.81 -12.28 -5.94
N ARG A 245 15.66 -11.67 -6.27
CA ARG A 245 15.45 -10.96 -7.54
C ARG A 245 15.81 -9.48 -7.49
N ASN A 246 16.33 -9.01 -6.37
CA ASN A 246 16.72 -7.62 -6.17
C ASN A 246 18.09 -7.56 -5.46
N LEU A 247 19.02 -8.41 -5.88
CA LEU A 247 20.40 -8.37 -5.38
C LEU A 247 21.14 -7.19 -6.01
N VAL A 248 22.16 -6.72 -5.32
CA VAL A 248 23.01 -5.60 -5.75
C VAL A 248 24.48 -5.95 -5.59
N ILE A 249 25.33 -5.25 -6.32
CA ILE A 249 26.79 -5.30 -6.17
C ILE A 249 27.22 -4.09 -5.35
N ASP A 250 27.99 -4.31 -4.29
CA ASP A 250 28.50 -3.25 -3.44
C ASP A 250 29.97 -3.49 -3.08
N GLN A 251 30.85 -2.86 -3.84
CA GLN A 251 32.30 -3.05 -3.76
C GLN A 251 32.97 -2.36 -2.56
N ARG A 252 32.20 -1.68 -1.70
CA ARG A 252 32.72 -0.93 -0.55
C ARG A 252 33.09 -1.80 0.64
N LEU A 253 32.73 -3.10 0.65
CA LEU A 253 33.02 -4.00 1.77
C LEU A 253 34.53 -4.14 1.98
N THR A 254 35.00 -3.77 3.17
CA THR A 254 36.41 -3.85 3.54
C THR A 254 36.71 -5.09 4.39
N ASN A 255 35.76 -5.53 5.22
CA ASN A 255 35.90 -6.68 6.11
C ASN A 255 34.97 -7.84 5.73
N PHE A 256 35.56 -8.96 5.32
CA PHE A 256 34.84 -10.18 4.91
C PHE A 256 34.61 -11.19 6.05
N THR A 257 35.00 -10.84 7.28
CA THR A 257 34.82 -11.72 8.44
C THR A 257 33.33 -11.84 8.77
N PRO A 258 32.73 -13.03 8.70
CA PRO A 258 31.32 -13.20 9.01
C PRO A 258 30.97 -12.78 10.44
N VAL A 259 29.92 -11.96 10.58
CA VAL A 259 29.35 -11.59 11.90
C VAL A 259 28.10 -12.41 12.26
N THR A 260 27.71 -13.34 11.40
CA THR A 260 26.58 -14.25 11.58
C THR A 260 27.07 -15.69 11.45
N ARG A 261 26.25 -16.65 11.91
CA ARG A 261 26.53 -18.10 11.81
C ARG A 261 26.36 -18.63 10.38
N ILE A 262 26.89 -17.95 9.38
CA ILE A 262 26.91 -18.48 8.01
C ILE A 262 27.92 -19.61 7.91
N LYS A 263 27.58 -20.64 7.13
CA LYS A 263 28.53 -21.66 6.70
C LYS A 263 29.25 -21.14 5.46
N GLY A 264 30.58 -21.27 5.44
CA GLY A 264 31.43 -20.84 4.33
C GLY A 264 31.83 -19.37 4.38
N GLU A 265 32.46 -18.93 3.29
CA GLU A 265 33.05 -17.59 3.16
C GLU A 265 32.10 -16.60 2.50
N VAL A 266 32.22 -15.33 2.88
CA VAL A 266 31.52 -14.22 2.22
C VAL A 266 32.03 -14.08 0.79
N ASN A 267 31.11 -13.87 -0.15
CA ASN A 267 31.46 -13.83 -1.56
C ASN A 267 32.36 -12.64 -1.95
N LYS A 268 33.37 -12.92 -2.78
CA LYS A 268 34.27 -11.90 -3.35
C LYS A 268 33.70 -11.22 -4.62
N LEU A 269 32.48 -11.59 -5.01
CA LEU A 269 31.73 -10.93 -6.08
C LEU A 269 30.96 -9.69 -5.58
N PHE A 270 31.05 -9.38 -4.28
CA PHE A 270 30.39 -8.26 -3.64
C PHE A 270 28.86 -8.25 -3.78
N VAL A 271 28.27 -9.41 -4.04
CA VAL A 271 26.82 -9.56 -4.17
C VAL A 271 26.18 -9.57 -2.79
N ARG A 272 25.25 -8.64 -2.58
CA ARG A 272 24.51 -8.52 -1.33
C ARG A 272 23.03 -8.35 -1.56
N ARG A 273 22.27 -8.61 -0.50
CA ARG A 273 20.86 -8.20 -0.40
C ARG A 273 20.81 -6.70 -0.08
N MET A 274 19.75 -6.04 -0.52
CA MET A 274 19.45 -4.69 -0.03
C MET A 274 19.14 -4.72 1.48
N THR A 275 19.55 -3.71 2.24
CA THR A 275 19.27 -3.56 3.68
C THR A 275 17.77 -3.27 3.91
N PRO A 276 17.26 -3.44 5.15
CA PRO A 276 15.91 -2.99 5.49
C PRO A 276 15.67 -1.50 5.22
N ARG A 277 16.68 -0.64 5.42
CA ARG A 277 16.58 0.79 5.12
C ARG A 277 16.46 1.05 3.62
N GLU A 278 17.23 0.34 2.79
CA GLU A 278 17.10 0.44 1.33
C GLU A 278 15.72 -0.06 0.87
N TRP A 279 15.14 -1.10 1.51
CA TRP A 279 13.75 -1.53 1.25
C TRP A 279 12.72 -0.48 1.69
N ALA A 280 12.97 0.23 2.79
CA ALA A 280 12.14 1.33 3.25
C ALA A 280 12.12 2.47 2.21
N ARG A 281 13.30 2.92 1.77
CA ARG A 281 13.46 3.93 0.70
C ARG A 281 12.81 3.47 -0.60
N LEU A 282 12.93 2.18 -0.94
CA LEU A 282 12.27 1.57 -2.11
C LEU A 282 10.73 1.51 -2.00
N GLN A 283 10.13 1.77 -0.84
CA GLN A 283 8.68 1.97 -0.69
C GLN A 283 8.33 3.45 -0.44
N GLY A 284 9.32 4.36 -0.45
CA GLY A 284 9.16 5.79 -0.19
C GLY A 284 9.06 6.17 1.28
N PHE A 285 9.47 5.30 2.21
CA PHE A 285 9.54 5.68 3.63
C PHE A 285 10.72 6.63 3.87
N PRO A 286 10.56 7.63 4.76
CA PRO A 286 11.62 8.57 5.08
C PRO A 286 12.74 7.89 5.88
N ASP A 287 13.95 8.44 5.83
CA ASP A 287 15.10 7.94 6.60
C ASP A 287 14.91 8.05 8.11
N SER A 288 14.05 8.96 8.56
CA SER A 288 13.62 9.08 9.96
C SER A 288 12.74 7.91 10.43
N PHE A 289 12.16 7.13 9.52
CA PHE A 289 11.28 6.01 9.87
C PHE A 289 12.07 4.94 10.65
N GLN A 290 11.64 4.65 11.87
CA GLN A 290 12.32 3.76 12.79
C GLN A 290 12.04 2.28 12.46
N ILE A 291 13.10 1.49 12.29
CA ILE A 291 13.03 0.03 12.07
C ILE A 291 13.42 -0.67 13.38
N VAL A 292 12.43 -0.98 14.21
CA VAL A 292 12.61 -1.51 15.59
C VAL A 292 12.39 -3.03 15.71
N VAL A 293 12.46 -3.74 14.59
CA VAL A 293 12.27 -5.19 14.48
C VAL A 293 13.46 -5.84 13.77
N SER A 294 13.50 -7.18 13.75
CA SER A 294 14.55 -7.91 13.04
C SER A 294 14.47 -7.69 11.54
N ASP A 295 15.59 -7.84 10.82
CA ASP A 295 15.64 -7.76 9.36
C ASP A 295 14.56 -8.65 8.71
N VAL A 296 14.33 -9.85 9.24
CA VAL A 296 13.30 -10.78 8.74
C VAL A 296 11.91 -10.15 8.77
N GLN A 297 11.53 -9.53 9.89
CA GLN A 297 10.24 -8.87 10.03
C GLN A 297 10.17 -7.58 9.22
N ALA A 298 11.24 -6.78 9.18
CA ALA A 298 11.29 -5.55 8.39
C ALA A 298 11.07 -5.85 6.89
N TYR A 299 11.73 -6.88 6.35
CA TYR A 299 11.51 -7.30 4.97
C TYR A 299 10.07 -7.77 4.70
N LYS A 300 9.43 -8.47 5.65
CA LYS A 300 8.01 -8.86 5.55
C LYS A 300 7.12 -7.62 5.50
N GLN A 301 7.36 -6.66 6.39
CA GLN A 301 6.59 -5.43 6.52
C GLN A 301 6.70 -4.53 5.28
N PHE A 302 7.91 -4.22 4.82
CA PHE A 302 8.09 -3.43 3.59
C PHE A 302 7.60 -4.18 2.35
N GLY A 303 7.73 -5.52 2.32
CA GLY A 303 7.18 -6.35 1.25
C GLY A 303 5.65 -6.23 1.11
N ASN A 304 4.95 -6.14 2.24
CA ASN A 304 3.49 -6.00 2.31
C ASN A 304 3.00 -4.54 2.30
N SER A 305 3.88 -3.56 2.48
CA SER A 305 3.50 -2.15 2.46
C SER A 305 3.04 -1.70 1.07
N VAL A 306 2.31 -0.60 1.06
CA VAL A 306 2.08 0.23 -0.12
C VAL A 306 3.33 1.05 -0.46
N ALA A 307 3.44 1.48 -1.72
CA ALA A 307 4.42 2.47 -2.14
C ALA A 307 3.86 3.86 -1.85
N ILE A 308 4.44 4.56 -0.87
CA ILE A 308 3.92 5.82 -0.31
C ILE A 308 3.66 6.88 -1.40
N PRO A 309 4.57 7.14 -2.35
CA PRO A 309 4.35 8.19 -3.35
C PRO A 309 3.15 7.95 -4.28
N VAL A 310 2.81 6.68 -4.55
CA VAL A 310 1.62 6.35 -5.36
C VAL A 310 0.35 6.64 -4.57
N VAL A 311 0.34 6.23 -3.29
CA VAL A 311 -0.80 6.47 -2.40
C VAL A 311 -1.00 7.96 -2.18
N GLU A 312 0.08 8.71 -1.97
CA GLU A 312 0.04 10.17 -1.81
C GLU A 312 -0.53 10.84 -3.07
N ALA A 313 -0.10 10.42 -4.27
CA ALA A 313 -0.65 10.93 -5.52
C ALA A 313 -2.15 10.64 -5.67
N VAL A 314 -2.61 9.43 -5.30
CA VAL A 314 -4.04 9.08 -5.33
C VAL A 314 -4.83 9.88 -4.29
N ALA A 315 -4.34 9.96 -3.06
CA ALA A 315 -4.96 10.69 -1.98
C ALA A 315 -5.07 12.19 -2.29
N LYS A 316 -4.07 12.77 -2.95
CA LYS A 316 -4.08 14.16 -3.40
C LYS A 316 -5.23 14.46 -4.35
N GLU A 317 -5.47 13.60 -5.34
CA GLU A 317 -6.62 13.78 -6.25
C GLU A 317 -7.94 13.56 -5.50
N VAL A 318 -8.03 12.60 -4.58
CA VAL A 318 -9.24 12.39 -3.74
C VAL A 318 -9.57 13.63 -2.92
N ILE A 319 -8.58 14.18 -2.20
CA ILE A 319 -8.72 15.38 -1.38
C ILE A 319 -9.17 16.57 -2.25
N LYS A 320 -8.53 16.78 -3.39
CA LYS A 320 -8.90 17.82 -4.35
C LYS A 320 -10.35 17.68 -4.83
N THR A 321 -10.80 16.46 -5.14
CA THR A 321 -12.21 16.21 -5.52
C THR A 321 -13.17 16.52 -4.36
N LEU A 322 -12.83 16.13 -3.13
CA LEU A 322 -13.63 16.42 -1.95
C LEU A 322 -13.71 17.92 -1.64
N ASP A 323 -12.61 18.65 -1.77
CA ASP A 323 -12.58 20.10 -1.58
C ASP A 323 -13.45 20.82 -2.63
N LEU A 324 -13.35 20.44 -3.91
CA LEU A 324 -14.20 21.01 -4.97
C LEU A 324 -15.69 20.74 -4.75
N SER A 325 -16.05 19.56 -4.25
CA SER A 325 -17.43 19.22 -3.90
C SER A 325 -17.93 20.06 -2.72
N ARG A 326 -17.12 20.19 -1.64
CA ARG A 326 -17.45 21.03 -0.48
C ARG A 326 -17.71 22.48 -0.88
N ASP A 327 -16.80 23.06 -1.67
CA ASP A 327 -16.90 24.46 -2.10
C ASP A 327 -18.12 24.69 -3.00
N SER A 328 -18.46 23.71 -3.85
CA SER A 328 -19.67 23.77 -4.69
C SER A 328 -20.95 23.74 -3.85
N GLN A 329 -21.02 22.89 -2.82
CA GLN A 329 -22.18 22.81 -1.92
C GLN A 329 -22.34 24.07 -1.06
N GLU A 330 -21.23 24.66 -0.59
CA GLU A 330 -21.26 25.93 0.15
C GLU A 330 -21.77 27.09 -0.71
N ASN A 331 -21.32 27.18 -1.96
CA ASN A 331 -21.78 28.20 -2.90
C ASN A 331 -23.29 28.10 -3.20
N ILE A 332 -23.83 26.88 -3.31
CA ILE A 332 -25.27 26.66 -3.49
C ILE A 332 -26.04 27.13 -2.24
N ARG A 333 -25.59 26.74 -1.04
CA ARG A 333 -26.23 27.16 0.21
C ARG A 333 -26.26 28.69 0.40
N VAL A 334 -25.18 29.38 0.05
CA VAL A 334 -25.13 30.86 0.13
C VAL A 334 -26.12 31.50 -0.83
N LYS A 335 -26.22 31.00 -2.08
CA LYS A 335 -27.20 31.50 -3.06
C LYS A 335 -28.63 31.27 -2.60
N ASP A 336 -28.93 30.11 -2.04
CA ASP A 336 -30.27 29.79 -1.52
C ASP A 336 -30.66 30.71 -0.35
N LEU A 337 -29.72 31.02 0.55
CA LEU A 337 -29.95 31.94 1.67
C LEU A 337 -30.18 33.38 1.18
N GLN A 338 -29.40 33.84 0.20
CA GLN A 338 -29.57 35.18 -0.39
C GLN A 338 -30.89 35.30 -1.15
N GLY A 339 -31.29 34.27 -1.91
CA GLY A 339 -32.59 34.22 -2.58
C GLY A 339 -33.76 34.33 -1.60
N ARG A 340 -33.73 33.55 -0.51
CA ARG A 340 -34.75 33.61 0.55
C ARG A 340 -34.79 34.96 1.28
N GLN A 341 -33.64 35.63 1.45
CA GLN A 341 -33.57 36.94 2.08
C GLN A 341 -34.14 38.05 1.18
N LEU A 342 -33.99 37.94 -0.14
CA LEU A 342 -34.62 38.84 -1.12
C LEU A 342 -36.14 38.65 -1.17
N ASP A 343 -36.63 37.41 -1.08
CA ASP A 343 -38.06 37.11 -1.01
C ASP A 343 -38.71 37.63 0.30
N LEU A 344 -37.96 37.69 1.40
CA LEU A 344 -38.44 38.24 2.68
C LEU A 344 -38.44 39.77 2.74
N LEU A 345 -37.63 40.45 1.91
CA LEU A 345 -37.55 41.92 1.83
C LEU A 345 -38.48 42.51 0.76
N SER A 346 -39.18 41.67 0.00
CA SER A 346 -40.11 42.05 -1.07
C SER A 346 -41.59 41.91 -0.68
N ILE A 347 -41.86 41.68 0.61
CA ILE A 347 -43.17 41.72 1.28
C ILE A 347 -43.19 42.94 2.20
#